data_AF-A0A3R6VRE2-F1
#
_entry.id   AF-A0A3R6VRE2-F1
#
_cell.length_a   1.000
_cell.length_b   1.000
_cell.length_c   1.000
_cell.angle_alpha   90.00
_cell.angle_beta   90.00
_cell.angle_gamma   90.00
#
_symmetry.space_group_name_H-M   'P 1'
#
loop_
_entity.id
_entity.type
_entity.pdbx_description
1 polymer ?
#
loop_
_entity_poly.entity_id
_entity_poly.type
_entity_poly.pdbx_seq_one_letter_code
_entity_poly.pdbx_strand_id
1 'polypeptide(L)'
;MATLTVDGQQNAMFTTTSDLSTRVILFTLVNNALITAGSGIHLTLACAVPPSSGIPDTYSVQLLDNSNGLLDTVTAQPATATQPSTLRVGYVGMQSHRAAQDAGILVSFSTGVAIPSNGEYVFELHAAFNLSSAVELHMLTGLGNHTTSQANNAVKIKRNGDGGVVPPGTTVAFWLRNVWNPPSDGVLNSVGVLKTATAEEFVLEQVTLATTTVYSGAPSL
;
A
#
# COMPACT_ATOMS: atom_id res chain seq x y z
N MET A 1 11.77 -14.32 -12.00
CA MET A 1 12.23 -13.95 -13.36
C MET A 1 11.07 -14.21 -14.31
N ALA A 2 10.78 -13.29 -15.23
CA ALA A 2 9.72 -13.46 -16.21
C ALA A 2 10.19 -14.38 -17.34
N THR A 3 9.39 -15.35 -17.75
CA THR A 3 9.74 -16.32 -18.80
C THR A 3 8.59 -16.48 -19.79
N LEU A 4 8.93 -16.66 -21.07
CA LEU A 4 7.99 -16.90 -22.16
C LEU A 4 8.37 -18.18 -22.88
N THR A 5 7.42 -19.09 -23.07
CA THR A 5 7.61 -20.34 -23.83
C THR A 5 6.48 -20.51 -24.85
N VAL A 6 6.77 -21.23 -25.93
CA VAL A 6 5.81 -21.51 -27.00
C VAL A 6 5.68 -23.02 -27.19
N ASP A 7 4.44 -23.50 -27.27
CA ASP A 7 4.15 -24.93 -27.42
C ASP A 7 4.84 -25.51 -28.67
N GLY A 8 5.51 -26.65 -28.48
CA GLY A 8 6.19 -27.36 -29.57
C GLY A 8 7.41 -26.64 -30.19
N GLN A 9 7.84 -25.52 -29.63
CA GLN A 9 8.87 -24.65 -30.21
C GLN A 9 10.01 -24.40 -29.22
N GLN A 10 10.83 -25.44 -28.95
CA GLN A 10 11.97 -25.33 -28.04
C GLN A 10 13.11 -24.43 -28.54
N ASN A 11 13.11 -24.12 -29.84
CA ASN A 11 14.12 -23.25 -30.44
C ASN A 11 13.76 -21.76 -30.34
N ALA A 12 12.54 -21.37 -29.97
CA ALA A 12 12.19 -19.95 -29.87
C ALA A 12 12.96 -19.30 -28.71
N MET A 13 13.79 -18.30 -29.03
CA MET A 13 14.57 -17.56 -28.03
C MET A 13 14.02 -16.14 -27.90
N PHE A 14 13.81 -15.71 -26.66
CA PHE A 14 13.30 -14.37 -26.35
C PHE A 14 14.31 -13.59 -25.51
N THR A 15 14.47 -12.30 -25.84
CA THR A 15 15.02 -11.33 -24.89
C THR A 15 13.90 -10.66 -24.14
N THR A 16 14.13 -10.33 -22.88
CA THR A 16 13.16 -9.68 -22.00
C THR A 16 13.68 -8.33 -21.56
N THR A 17 12.92 -7.27 -21.78
CA THR A 17 13.15 -5.96 -21.17
C THR A 17 11.97 -5.60 -20.28
N SER A 18 12.25 -5.01 -19.13
CA SER A 18 11.24 -4.57 -18.17
C SER A 18 11.43 -3.10 -17.85
N ASP A 19 10.38 -2.31 -18.00
CA ASP A 19 10.34 -0.91 -17.61
C ASP A 19 9.34 -0.73 -16.46
N LEU A 20 9.87 -0.44 -15.28
CA LEU A 20 9.08 -0.25 -14.06
C LEU A 20 8.26 1.05 -14.09
N SER A 21 8.67 2.05 -14.88
CA SER A 21 7.99 3.35 -14.97
C SER A 21 6.71 3.25 -15.80
N THR A 22 6.77 2.52 -16.92
CA THR A 22 5.62 2.27 -17.81
C THR A 22 4.86 0.99 -17.45
N ARG A 23 5.39 0.17 -16.53
CA ARG A 23 4.87 -1.14 -16.14
C ARG A 23 4.75 -2.11 -17.33
N VAL A 24 5.64 -1.97 -18.31
CA VAL A 24 5.69 -2.81 -19.52
C VAL A 24 6.81 -3.84 -19.39
N ILE A 25 6.50 -5.09 -19.73
CA ILE A 25 7.49 -6.15 -19.96
C ILE A 25 7.40 -6.52 -21.44
N LEU A 26 8.49 -6.33 -22.18
CA LEU A 26 8.58 -6.65 -23.59
C LEU A 26 9.39 -7.93 -23.79
N PHE A 27 8.86 -8.85 -24.58
CA PHE A 27 9.56 -10.05 -25.04
C PHE A 27 9.81 -9.94 -26.54
N THR A 28 11.08 -9.97 -26.95
CA THR A 28 11.46 -9.89 -28.36
C THR A 28 12.02 -11.23 -28.80
N LEU A 29 11.42 -11.82 -29.85
CA LEU A 29 11.96 -13.02 -30.48
C LEU A 29 13.27 -12.68 -31.21
N VAL A 30 14.38 -13.34 -30.86
CA VAL A 30 15.72 -12.93 -31.33
C VAL A 30 16.32 -13.78 -32.43
N ASN A 31 15.71 -14.91 -32.78
CA ASN A 31 16.28 -15.85 -33.76
C ASN A 31 15.44 -16.02 -35.03
N ASN A 32 14.48 -15.13 -35.28
CA ASN A 32 13.55 -15.22 -36.42
C ASN A 32 12.87 -16.60 -36.54
N ALA A 33 12.69 -17.32 -35.43
CA ALA A 33 11.99 -18.59 -35.46
C ALA A 33 10.54 -18.37 -35.93
N LEU A 34 10.07 -19.20 -36.85
CA LEU A 34 8.67 -19.17 -37.27
C LEU A 34 7.80 -19.76 -36.17
N ILE A 35 6.96 -18.93 -35.54
CA ILE A 35 5.93 -19.39 -34.63
C ILE A 35 4.75 -19.88 -35.47
N THR A 36 4.41 -21.16 -35.36
CA THR A 36 3.30 -21.76 -36.10
C THR A 36 1.97 -21.21 -35.59
N ALA A 37 1.06 -20.86 -36.51
CA ALA A 37 -0.29 -20.42 -36.15
C ALA A 37 -1.01 -21.48 -35.29
N GLY A 38 -1.70 -21.03 -34.25
CA GLY A 38 -2.38 -21.92 -33.28
C GLY A 38 -1.48 -22.44 -32.14
N SER A 39 -0.21 -22.06 -32.08
CA SER A 39 0.66 -22.40 -30.93
C SER A 39 0.20 -21.66 -29.68
N GLY A 40 0.17 -22.35 -28.53
CA GLY A 40 -0.01 -21.72 -27.23
C GLY A 40 1.25 -20.95 -26.82
N ILE A 41 1.06 -19.72 -26.33
CA ILE A 41 2.13 -18.90 -25.75
C ILE A 41 1.91 -18.87 -24.24
N HIS A 42 2.89 -19.37 -23.49
CA HIS A 42 2.84 -19.44 -22.04
C HIS A 42 3.77 -18.40 -21.44
N LEU A 43 3.18 -17.40 -20.80
CA LEU A 43 3.87 -16.38 -20.05
C LEU A 43 3.84 -16.73 -18.56
N THR A 44 5.01 -16.85 -17.94
CA THR A 44 5.14 -16.97 -16.49
C THR A 44 5.76 -15.70 -15.93
N LEU A 45 5.00 -15.02 -15.07
CA LEU A 45 5.45 -13.86 -14.32
C LEU A 45 5.56 -14.23 -12.84
N ALA A 46 6.71 -14.00 -12.23
CA ALA A 46 6.81 -13.99 -10.78
C ALA A 46 6.32 -12.62 -10.30
N CYS A 47 5.02 -12.50 -9.99
CA CYS A 47 4.47 -11.35 -9.28
C CYS A 47 4.11 -11.74 -7.85
N ALA A 48 4.40 -10.86 -6.90
CA ALA A 48 3.84 -10.94 -5.57
C ALA A 48 2.47 -10.25 -5.61
N VAL A 49 1.41 -11.01 -5.39
CA VAL A 49 0.04 -10.48 -5.35
C VAL A 49 -0.31 -10.13 -3.90
N PRO A 50 -0.74 -8.89 -3.61
CA PRO A 50 -1.30 -8.53 -2.31
C PRO A 50 -2.40 -9.48 -1.83
N PRO A 51 -2.59 -9.67 -0.52
CA PRO A 51 -3.84 -10.22 0.03
C PRO A 51 -5.03 -9.31 -0.33
N SER A 52 -6.15 -9.95 -0.63
CA SER A 52 -7.29 -9.38 -1.35
C SER A 52 -8.00 -8.21 -0.65
N SER A 53 -8.24 -7.11 -1.37
CA SER A 53 -9.25 -6.08 -1.04
C SER A 53 -10.58 -6.24 -1.82
N GLY A 54 -10.61 -7.10 -2.86
CA GLY A 54 -11.81 -7.42 -3.64
C GLY A 54 -12.02 -6.65 -4.96
N ILE A 55 -11.15 -5.71 -5.36
CA ILE A 55 -11.21 -5.01 -6.67
C ILE A 55 -10.21 -5.66 -7.64
N PRO A 56 -10.60 -6.22 -8.80
CA PRO A 56 -9.65 -6.89 -9.69
C PRO A 56 -8.98 -5.94 -10.71
N ASP A 57 -7.65 -5.98 -10.80
CA ASP A 57 -6.85 -5.38 -11.87
C ASP A 57 -7.01 -6.17 -13.18
N THR A 58 -6.72 -5.52 -14.31
CA THR A 58 -6.67 -6.13 -15.65
C THR A 58 -5.26 -6.01 -16.20
N TYR A 59 -4.72 -7.09 -16.76
CA TYR A 59 -3.54 -7.00 -17.64
C TYR A 59 -3.95 -7.31 -19.08
N SER A 60 -3.34 -6.62 -20.02
CA SER A 60 -3.41 -6.95 -21.45
C SER A 60 -2.08 -7.53 -21.90
N VAL A 61 -2.16 -8.55 -22.74
CA VAL A 61 -1.02 -9.08 -23.49
C VAL A 61 -1.30 -8.75 -24.95
N GLN A 62 -0.38 -8.04 -25.58
CA GLN A 62 -0.43 -7.69 -27.00
C GLN A 62 0.62 -8.48 -27.76
N LEU A 63 0.22 -9.10 -28.85
CA LEU A 63 1.11 -9.64 -29.87
C LEU A 63 1.27 -8.58 -30.96
N LEU A 64 2.51 -8.19 -31.24
CA LEU A 64 2.84 -7.17 -32.22
C LEU A 64 3.66 -7.76 -33.37
N ASP A 65 3.56 -7.16 -34.55
CA ASP A 65 4.48 -7.42 -35.67
C ASP A 65 5.81 -6.66 -35.50
N ASN A 66 6.72 -6.84 -36.46
CA ASN A 66 8.05 -6.20 -36.46
C ASN A 66 8.02 -4.68 -36.69
N SER A 67 6.87 -4.12 -37.03
CA SER A 67 6.62 -2.69 -37.22
C SER A 67 5.76 -2.11 -36.08
N ASN A 68 5.59 -2.86 -34.98
CA ASN A 68 4.70 -2.55 -33.85
C ASN A 68 3.20 -2.48 -34.20
N GLY A 69 2.78 -3.07 -35.32
CA GLY A 69 1.38 -3.28 -35.64
C GLY A 69 0.77 -4.35 -34.73
N LEU A 70 -0.43 -4.09 -34.20
CA LEU A 70 -1.14 -5.05 -33.34
C LEU A 70 -1.63 -6.25 -34.17
N LEU A 71 -1.15 -7.45 -33.84
CA LEU A 71 -1.58 -8.70 -34.45
C LEU A 71 -2.68 -9.37 -33.63
N ASP A 72 -2.54 -9.38 -32.31
CA ASP A 72 -3.51 -9.97 -31.39
C ASP A 72 -3.46 -9.29 -30.03
N THR A 73 -4.54 -9.36 -29.27
CA THR A 73 -4.59 -8.89 -27.90
C THR A 73 -5.49 -9.78 -27.06
N VAL A 74 -4.98 -10.21 -25.91
CA VAL A 74 -5.80 -10.83 -24.88
C VAL A 74 -5.80 -9.94 -23.65
N THR A 75 -6.99 -9.74 -23.09
CA THR A 75 -7.12 -9.15 -21.76
C THR A 75 -7.42 -10.29 -20.80
N ALA A 76 -6.57 -10.43 -19.79
CA ALA A 76 -6.78 -11.38 -18.71
C ALA A 76 -6.95 -10.59 -17.43
N GLN A 77 -8.01 -10.90 -16.70
CA GLN A 77 -8.11 -10.56 -15.29
C GLN A 77 -7.33 -11.65 -14.54
N PRO A 78 -6.21 -11.34 -13.88
CA PRO A 78 -5.71 -12.24 -12.84
C PRO A 78 -6.84 -12.49 -11.84
N ALA A 79 -6.72 -13.58 -11.08
CA ALA A 79 -7.38 -13.62 -9.79
C ALA A 79 -6.97 -12.36 -8.99
N THR A 80 -7.90 -11.40 -8.88
CA THR A 80 -7.89 -10.20 -8.03
C THR A 80 -6.49 -9.69 -7.63
N ALA A 81 -5.75 -9.06 -8.55
CA ALA A 81 -4.71 -8.11 -8.15
C ALA A 81 -5.40 -6.78 -7.78
N THR A 82 -5.15 -6.25 -6.58
CA THR A 82 -6.14 -5.41 -5.88
C THR A 82 -5.71 -3.97 -5.60
N GLN A 83 -6.59 -3.00 -5.88
CA GLN A 83 -6.48 -1.64 -5.32
C GLN A 83 -6.83 -1.62 -3.83
N PRO A 84 -6.23 -0.77 -2.99
CA PRO A 84 -6.64 -0.63 -1.58
C PRO A 84 -8.14 -0.34 -1.44
N SER A 85 -8.83 -1.05 -0.55
CA SER A 85 -10.21 -0.71 -0.19
C SER A 85 -10.26 0.56 0.66
N THR A 86 -11.44 1.14 0.87
CA THR A 86 -11.60 2.27 1.80
C THR A 86 -11.69 1.77 3.23
N LEU A 87 -10.80 2.25 4.10
CA LEU A 87 -10.83 1.95 5.52
C LEU A 87 -11.92 2.76 6.24
N ARG A 88 -12.68 2.12 7.14
CA ARG A 88 -13.80 2.77 7.85
C ARG A 88 -13.33 3.39 9.17
N VAL A 89 -13.10 4.70 9.17
CA VAL A 89 -12.77 5.45 10.39
C VAL A 89 -14.01 5.65 11.25
N GLY A 90 -13.92 5.26 12.51
CA GLY A 90 -14.93 5.57 13.53
C GLY A 90 -14.64 6.87 14.28
N TYR A 91 -13.35 7.16 14.51
CA TYR A 91 -12.92 8.36 15.23
C TYR A 91 -11.49 8.77 14.85
N VAL A 92 -11.25 10.08 14.77
CA VAL A 92 -9.93 10.69 14.78
C VAL A 92 -9.98 11.91 15.71
N GLY A 93 -9.01 12.03 16.59
CA GLY A 93 -8.94 13.11 17.57
C GLY A 93 -7.51 13.46 17.94
N MET A 94 -7.34 14.63 18.55
CA MET A 94 -6.07 15.12 19.06
C MET A 94 -6.24 15.50 20.53
N GLN A 95 -5.29 15.11 21.36
CA GLN A 95 -5.20 15.52 22.76
C GLN A 95 -4.99 17.04 22.87
N SER A 96 -4.15 17.61 22.00
CA SER A 96 -3.86 19.04 21.96
C SER A 96 -3.96 19.57 20.54
N HIS A 97 -4.66 20.70 20.40
CA HIS A 97 -4.72 21.46 19.16
C HIS A 97 -3.77 22.68 19.18
N ARG A 98 -2.90 22.81 20.19
CA ARG A 98 -2.03 23.98 20.31
C ARG A 98 -0.77 23.83 19.47
N ALA A 99 -0.37 24.90 18.78
CA ALA A 99 0.87 24.97 18.03
C ALA A 99 2.08 24.61 18.90
N ALA A 100 3.04 23.89 18.30
CA ALA A 100 4.25 23.41 18.95
C ALA A 100 4.04 22.62 20.26
N GLN A 101 2.89 21.96 20.44
CA GLN A 101 2.65 21.00 21.52
C GLN A 101 2.52 19.58 20.96
N ASP A 102 2.75 18.57 21.79
CA ASP A 102 2.42 17.19 21.42
C ASP A 102 0.91 17.11 21.15
N ALA A 103 0.57 16.77 19.91
CA ALA A 103 -0.80 16.66 19.45
C ALA A 103 -1.53 15.52 20.15
N GLY A 104 -0.83 14.41 20.45
CA GLY A 104 -1.42 13.17 20.94
C GLY A 104 -2.56 12.69 20.03
N ILE A 105 -2.28 11.91 18.98
CA ILE A 105 -3.30 11.54 17.98
C ILE A 105 -3.96 10.22 18.34
N LEU A 106 -5.28 10.23 18.46
CA LEU A 106 -6.13 9.07 18.71
C LEU A 106 -6.88 8.71 17.43
N VAL A 107 -6.83 7.45 17.03
CA VAL A 107 -7.56 6.95 15.87
C VAL A 107 -8.28 5.66 16.23
N SER A 108 -9.52 5.51 15.79
CA SER A 108 -10.29 4.27 15.84
C SER A 108 -10.91 3.99 14.48
N PHE A 109 -10.78 2.76 14.01
CA PHE A 109 -11.29 2.33 12.71
C PHE A 109 -11.76 0.88 12.77
N SER A 110 -12.49 0.46 11.74
CA SER A 110 -12.93 -0.91 11.57
C SER A 110 -12.40 -1.46 10.25
N THR A 111 -11.87 -2.68 10.29
CA THR A 111 -11.28 -3.33 9.11
C THR A 111 -12.38 -3.90 8.21
N GLY A 112 -12.30 -3.69 6.90
CA GLY A 112 -13.10 -4.40 5.92
C GLY A 112 -12.40 -5.67 5.41
N VAL A 113 -11.08 -5.77 5.62
CA VAL A 113 -10.23 -6.87 5.17
C VAL A 113 -9.49 -7.48 6.35
N ALA A 114 -9.19 -8.78 6.28
CA ALA A 114 -8.40 -9.45 7.31
C ALA A 114 -6.96 -8.93 7.31
N ILE A 115 -6.42 -8.60 8.48
CA ILE A 115 -5.01 -8.20 8.62
C ILE A 115 -4.20 -9.40 9.14
N PRO A 116 -3.15 -9.83 8.44
CA PRO A 116 -2.28 -10.92 8.88
C PRO A 116 -1.70 -10.71 10.29
N SER A 117 -1.24 -11.78 10.93
CA SER A 117 -0.60 -11.72 12.25
C SER A 117 0.70 -10.90 12.25
N ASN A 118 1.33 -10.73 11.08
CA ASN A 118 2.51 -9.91 10.84
C ASN A 118 2.21 -8.62 10.04
N GLY A 119 0.94 -8.28 9.84
CA GLY A 119 0.51 -7.08 9.11
C GLY A 119 0.82 -5.78 9.85
N GLU A 120 0.49 -4.67 9.22
CA GLU A 120 0.94 -3.33 9.63
C GLU A 120 -0.21 -2.32 9.63
N TYR A 121 -0.15 -1.37 10.57
CA TYR A 121 -0.92 -0.13 10.53
C TYR A 121 0.05 0.99 10.17
N VAL A 122 -0.19 1.69 9.07
CA VAL A 122 0.68 2.77 8.58
C VAL A 122 -0.07 4.07 8.61
N PHE A 123 0.48 5.05 9.31
CA PHE A 123 -0.09 6.38 9.40
C PHE A 123 0.87 7.40 8.78
N GLU A 124 0.52 7.88 7.59
CA GLU A 124 1.23 8.94 6.89
C GLU A 124 0.66 10.28 7.34
N LEU A 125 1.33 10.91 8.29
CA LEU A 125 0.93 12.19 8.85
C LEU A 125 1.11 13.31 7.83
N HIS A 126 0.24 14.33 7.94
CA HIS A 126 0.42 15.56 7.18
C HIS A 126 1.80 16.16 7.44
N ALA A 127 2.47 16.65 6.40
CA ALA A 127 3.87 17.10 6.47
C ALA A 127 4.13 18.31 7.40
N ALA A 128 3.07 18.92 7.92
CA ALA A 128 3.17 20.00 8.89
C ALA A 128 3.39 19.50 10.33
N PHE A 129 3.10 18.23 10.63
CA PHE A 129 3.44 17.63 11.91
C PHE A 129 4.95 17.43 12.01
N ASN A 130 5.50 17.62 13.21
CA ASN A 130 6.92 17.47 13.48
C ASN A 130 7.18 16.17 14.26
N LEU A 131 8.02 15.31 13.68
CA LEU A 131 8.41 14.00 14.22
C LEU A 131 9.90 13.98 14.65
N SER A 132 10.38 15.06 15.27
CA SER A 132 11.77 15.23 15.72
C SER A 132 12.22 14.28 16.82
N SER A 133 11.29 13.58 17.46
CA SER A 133 11.53 12.57 18.48
C SER A 133 10.83 11.27 18.11
N ALA A 134 11.18 10.17 18.78
CA ALA A 134 10.53 8.89 18.54
C ALA A 134 9.05 8.96 18.95
N VAL A 135 8.17 8.71 17.99
CA VAL A 135 6.73 8.55 18.20
C VAL A 135 6.50 7.34 19.09
N GLU A 136 5.69 7.55 20.12
CA GLU A 136 5.36 6.53 21.10
C GLU A 136 3.95 5.99 20.84
N LEU A 137 3.82 4.67 20.75
CA LEU A 137 2.53 4.00 20.79
C LEU A 137 2.07 3.87 22.24
N HIS A 138 1.25 4.81 22.69
CA HIS A 138 0.76 4.83 24.07
C HIS A 138 -0.32 3.77 24.34
N MET A 139 -1.15 3.50 23.34
CA MET A 139 -2.21 2.49 23.43
C MET A 139 -2.46 1.88 22.06
N LEU A 140 -2.76 0.58 22.03
CA LEU A 140 -3.32 -0.12 20.87
C LEU A 140 -4.33 -1.16 21.37
N THR A 141 -5.53 -1.17 20.81
CA THR A 141 -6.45 -2.30 20.97
C THR A 141 -6.11 -3.34 19.92
N GLY A 142 -5.74 -4.55 20.33
CA GLY A 142 -5.41 -5.60 19.37
C GLY A 142 -4.81 -6.83 20.02
N LEU A 143 -4.65 -7.87 19.19
CA LEU A 143 -4.04 -9.14 19.56
C LEU A 143 -2.55 -9.14 19.22
N GLY A 144 -1.74 -9.76 20.07
CA GLY A 144 -0.30 -9.99 19.83
C GLY A 144 0.60 -8.83 20.25
N ASN A 145 1.91 -9.03 20.09
CA ASN A 145 2.89 -7.97 20.31
C ASN A 145 3.10 -7.14 19.04
N HIS A 146 3.58 -5.92 19.24
CA HIS A 146 3.75 -4.94 18.18
C HIS A 146 5.09 -4.23 18.32
N THR A 147 5.60 -3.70 17.20
CA THR A 147 6.71 -2.76 17.16
C THR A 147 6.29 -1.48 16.46
N THR A 148 6.82 -0.34 16.89
CA THR A 148 6.56 0.95 16.28
C THR A 148 7.85 1.47 15.67
N SER A 149 7.77 1.95 14.44
CA SER A 149 8.87 2.61 13.75
C SER A 149 8.38 3.88 13.05
N GLN A 150 9.30 4.79 12.76
CA GLN A 150 9.00 6.02 12.04
C GLN A 150 10.03 6.25 10.94
N ALA A 151 9.57 6.75 9.80
CA ALA A 151 10.43 7.20 8.73
C ALA A 151 9.72 8.32 7.97
N ASN A 152 10.42 9.43 7.71
CA ASN A 152 9.83 10.63 7.12
C ASN A 152 8.62 11.08 7.95
N ASN A 153 7.45 11.25 7.32
CA ASN A 153 6.19 11.60 8.00
C ASN A 153 5.30 10.37 8.25
N ALA A 154 5.84 9.16 8.17
CA ALA A 154 5.08 7.93 8.36
C ALA A 154 5.44 7.28 9.70
N VAL A 155 4.41 6.89 10.44
CA VAL A 155 4.51 6.03 11.63
C VAL A 155 3.94 4.67 11.27
N LYS A 156 4.70 3.62 11.52
CA LYS A 156 4.32 2.23 11.25
C LYS A 156 4.20 1.49 12.59
N ILE A 157 3.07 0.83 12.80
CA ILE A 157 2.85 -0.11 13.89
C ILE A 157 2.77 -1.50 13.26
N LYS A 158 3.82 -2.30 13.42
CA LYS A 158 3.93 -3.65 12.87
C LYS A 158 3.51 -4.68 13.91
N ARG A 159 2.65 -5.62 13.51
CA ARG A 159 2.31 -6.81 14.31
C ARG A 159 3.48 -7.80 14.22
N ASN A 160 3.87 -8.43 15.33
CA ASN A 160 5.10 -9.24 15.39
C ASN A 160 4.95 -10.67 14.86
N GLY A 161 3.76 -11.08 14.41
CA GLY A 161 3.49 -12.43 13.92
C GLY A 161 3.10 -13.45 14.99
N ASP A 162 3.08 -13.07 16.27
CA ASP A 162 2.79 -13.94 17.41
C ASP A 162 1.30 -13.98 17.83
N GLY A 163 0.45 -13.18 17.16
CA GLY A 163 -1.00 -13.20 17.32
C GLY A 163 -1.73 -13.93 16.20
N GLY A 164 -3.07 -13.96 16.29
CA GLY A 164 -3.94 -14.40 15.19
C GLY A 164 -4.10 -13.34 14.09
N VAL A 165 -4.80 -13.71 13.02
CA VAL A 165 -5.32 -12.76 12.03
C VAL A 165 -6.33 -11.83 12.70
N VAL A 166 -6.34 -10.54 12.34
CA VAL A 166 -7.42 -9.60 12.70
C VAL A 166 -8.55 -9.78 11.70
N PRO A 167 -9.73 -10.30 12.08
CA PRO A 167 -10.81 -10.54 11.13
C PRO A 167 -11.42 -9.23 10.60
N PRO A 168 -12.07 -9.25 9.42
CA PRO A 168 -12.95 -8.17 8.99
C PRO A 168 -14.02 -7.85 10.04
N GLY A 169 -14.40 -6.57 10.14
CA GLY A 169 -15.34 -6.04 11.12
C GLY A 169 -14.71 -5.72 12.47
N THR A 170 -13.43 -6.03 12.69
CA THR A 170 -12.76 -5.75 13.96
C THR A 170 -12.50 -4.26 14.12
N THR A 171 -12.85 -3.69 15.26
CA THR A 171 -12.45 -2.34 15.64
C THR A 171 -11.03 -2.34 16.19
N VAL A 172 -10.19 -1.48 15.63
CA VAL A 172 -8.82 -1.21 16.08
C VAL A 172 -8.72 0.26 16.42
N ALA A 173 -8.17 0.57 17.59
CA ALA A 173 -7.90 1.91 18.05
C ALA A 173 -6.47 2.01 18.57
N PHE A 174 -5.81 3.13 18.28
CA PHE A 174 -4.49 3.43 18.81
C PHE A 174 -4.36 4.89 19.20
N TRP A 175 -3.40 5.18 20.07
CA TRP A 175 -3.02 6.53 20.47
C TRP A 175 -1.51 6.69 20.34
N LEU A 176 -1.09 7.65 19.51
CA LEU A 176 0.29 8.06 19.31
C LEU A 176 0.62 9.32 20.14
N ARG A 177 1.77 9.32 20.81
CA ARG A 177 2.37 10.50 21.46
C ARG A 177 3.67 10.90 20.79
N ASN A 178 4.21 12.06 21.16
CA ASN A 178 5.37 12.69 20.54
C ASN A 178 5.14 13.01 19.05
N VAL A 179 3.91 13.33 18.67
CA VAL A 179 3.57 13.83 17.33
C VAL A 179 3.28 15.31 17.48
N TRP A 180 4.24 16.17 17.15
CA TRP A 180 4.13 17.59 17.48
C TRP A 180 3.32 18.35 16.44
N ASN A 181 2.40 19.18 16.93
CA ASN A 181 1.68 20.13 16.08
C ASN A 181 2.65 21.07 15.35
N PRO A 182 2.25 21.60 14.18
CA PRO A 182 2.98 22.65 13.50
C PRO A 182 3.31 23.83 14.44
N PRO A 183 4.39 24.58 14.19
CA PRO A 183 4.78 25.72 15.03
C PRO A 183 3.84 26.93 14.90
N SER A 184 3.04 27.00 13.82
CA SER A 184 2.05 28.04 13.57
C SER A 184 0.63 27.49 13.65
N ASP A 185 -0.31 28.36 13.96
CA ASP A 185 -1.75 28.09 13.89
C ASP A 185 -2.26 28.04 12.44
N GLY A 186 -3.43 27.44 12.26
CA GLY A 186 -4.07 27.32 10.95
C GLY A 186 -4.90 26.06 10.79
N VAL A 187 -5.56 25.95 9.64
CA VAL A 187 -6.33 24.76 9.26
C VAL A 187 -5.43 23.80 8.50
N LEU A 188 -5.34 22.56 8.96
CA LEU A 188 -4.78 21.45 8.22
C LEU A 188 -5.89 20.81 7.38
N ASN A 189 -5.65 20.67 6.08
CA ASN A 189 -6.60 20.07 5.14
C ASN A 189 -6.78 18.54 5.36
N SER A 190 -5.95 17.93 6.20
CA SER A 190 -6.07 16.57 6.71
C SER A 190 -5.09 16.36 7.87
N VAL A 191 -5.41 15.45 8.80
CA VAL A 191 -4.40 14.93 9.76
C VAL A 191 -3.36 14.03 9.06
N GLY A 192 -3.76 13.35 7.98
CA GLY A 192 -2.91 12.39 7.27
C GLY A 192 -3.72 11.26 6.62
N VAL A 193 -3.03 10.23 6.13
CA VAL A 193 -3.63 9.02 5.55
C VAL A 193 -3.35 7.83 6.46
N LEU A 194 -4.40 7.14 6.88
CA LEU A 194 -4.30 5.87 7.60
C LEU A 194 -4.42 4.70 6.61
N LYS A 195 -3.57 3.69 6.79
CA LYS A 195 -3.54 2.47 5.99
C LYS A 195 -3.44 1.23 6.87
N THR A 196 -4.01 0.13 6.41
CA THR A 196 -3.67 -1.22 6.85
C THR A 196 -2.90 -1.92 5.74
N ALA A 197 -1.82 -2.62 6.08
CA ALA A 197 -0.95 -3.25 5.10
C ALA A 197 -0.48 -4.64 5.55
N THR A 198 0.14 -5.37 4.64
CA THR A 198 0.90 -6.59 4.94
C THR A 198 2.33 -6.28 5.38
N ALA A 199 3.08 -7.29 5.83
CA ALA A 199 4.51 -7.16 6.13
C ALA A 199 5.35 -6.82 4.88
N GLU A 200 4.86 -7.18 3.70
CA GLU A 200 5.44 -6.91 2.39
C GLU A 200 5.01 -5.53 1.84
N GLU A 201 4.39 -4.70 2.69
CA GLU A 201 3.95 -3.32 2.40
C GLU A 201 2.82 -3.21 1.36
N PHE A 202 2.15 -4.32 1.06
CA PHE A 202 0.92 -4.24 0.27
C PHE A 202 -0.21 -3.60 1.07
N VAL A 203 -0.72 -2.47 0.58
CA VAL A 203 -1.83 -1.74 1.19
C VAL A 203 -3.14 -2.50 0.96
N LEU A 204 -3.80 -2.88 2.06
CA LEU A 204 -5.08 -3.58 2.07
C LEU A 204 -6.25 -2.60 2.02
N GLU A 205 -6.19 -1.58 2.86
CA GLU A 205 -7.22 -0.54 3.01
C GLU A 205 -6.56 0.79 3.35
N GLN A 206 -7.17 1.90 2.94
CA GLN A 206 -6.69 3.23 3.28
C GLN A 206 -7.81 4.27 3.37
N VAL A 207 -7.53 5.38 4.04
CA VAL A 207 -8.44 6.51 4.20
C VAL A 207 -7.69 7.79 4.54
N THR A 208 -8.06 8.90 3.88
CA THR A 208 -7.63 10.24 4.29
C THR A 208 -8.44 10.68 5.49
N LEU A 209 -7.77 11.04 6.58
CA LEU A 209 -8.41 11.50 7.80
C LEU A 209 -8.89 12.95 7.67
N ALA A 210 -9.91 13.30 8.44
CA ALA A 210 -10.57 14.60 8.38
C ALA A 210 -9.61 15.79 8.62
N THR A 211 -10.06 16.97 8.22
CA THR A 211 -9.39 18.25 8.50
C THR A 211 -9.33 18.52 9.99
N THR A 212 -8.32 19.26 10.44
CA THR A 212 -8.20 19.69 11.83
C THR A 212 -7.70 21.14 11.89
N THR A 213 -7.94 21.82 13.01
CA THR A 213 -7.42 23.16 13.25
C THR A 213 -6.37 23.11 14.35
N VAL A 214 -5.26 23.80 14.11
CA VAL A 214 -4.22 24.10 15.09
C VAL A 214 -4.44 25.54 15.53
N TYR A 215 -4.52 25.75 16.84
CA TYR A 215 -4.66 27.06 17.46
C TYR A 215 -3.30 27.57 17.94
N SER A 216 -3.20 28.89 18.12
CA SER A 216 -1.99 29.51 18.62
C SER A 216 -1.57 28.92 19.99
N GLY A 217 -0.26 28.87 20.20
CA GLY A 217 0.29 28.56 21.52
C GLY A 217 -0.13 29.62 22.54
N ALA A 218 -0.19 29.26 23.82
CA ALA A 218 -0.34 30.28 24.85
C ALA A 218 0.85 31.26 24.75
N PRO A 219 0.64 32.58 24.91
CA PRO A 219 1.75 33.50 24.99
C PRO A 219 2.66 33.07 26.16
N SER A 220 3.95 32.96 25.90
CA SER A 220 4.96 32.80 26.95
C SER A 220 4.85 34.00 27.90
N LEU A 221 4.46 33.75 29.15
CA LEU A 221 4.51 34.72 30.24
C LEU A 221 5.96 35.00 30.66
#